data_AF-A0A1F7BGI2-F1
#
_entry.id   AF-A0A1F7BGI2-F1
#
_cell.length_a   1.000
_cell.length_b   1.000
_cell.length_c   1.000
_cell.angle_alpha   90.00
_cell.angle_beta   90.00
_cell.angle_gamma   90.00
#
_symmetry.space_group_name_H-M   'P 1'
#
loop_
_entity.id
_entity.type
_entity.pdbx_description
1 polymer ?
#
loop_
_entity_poly.entity_id
_entity_poly.type
_entity_poly.pdbx_seq_one_letter_code
_entity_poly.pdbx_strand_id
1 'polypeptide(L)'
;MDNAFPEPTEEPSAEVPKPTLSPEHDVDENKDIAAFSYLWVMSVVVFFLKKDSPFVRFHAKQAMILFGLTVLIWFIPFDYFSRFLELIVLAGMVIGFINAAQGKKKDVPFVGPLSRGEKTLKGTWHDLVHAVAQLVTALKKFFKRAGKVAKAVEKEHIAPNPPSPPTI
;
A
#
# COMPACT_ATOMS: atom_id res chain seq x y z
N MET A 1 35.45 -62.78 25.07
CA MET A 1 35.26 -62.28 23.69
C MET A 1 34.22 -61.20 23.83
N ASP A 2 34.65 -59.99 24.19
CA ASP A 2 33.73 -58.89 24.50
C ASP A 2 34.25 -57.65 23.76
N ASN A 3 34.09 -57.67 22.44
CA ASN A 3 34.29 -56.50 21.61
C ASN A 3 33.01 -55.66 21.68
N ALA A 4 32.85 -54.92 22.78
CA ALA A 4 31.86 -53.86 22.84
C ALA A 4 32.37 -52.71 21.97
N PHE A 5 31.78 -52.57 20.79
CA PHE A 5 31.94 -51.37 19.97
C PHE A 5 31.45 -50.17 20.82
N PRO A 6 32.24 -49.09 20.99
CA PRO A 6 31.74 -47.93 21.70
C PRO A 6 30.54 -47.37 20.91
N GLU A 7 29.42 -47.20 21.60
CA GLU A 7 28.23 -46.56 21.06
C GLU A 7 28.61 -45.14 20.59
N PRO A 8 28.23 -44.71 19.38
CA PRO A 8 28.46 -43.34 18.94
C PRO A 8 27.79 -42.41 19.96
N THR A 9 28.58 -41.65 20.70
CA THR A 9 28.07 -40.60 21.56
C THR A 9 27.32 -39.62 20.67
N GLU A 10 25.98 -39.65 20.74
CA GLU A 10 25.15 -38.55 20.27
C GLU A 10 25.53 -37.35 21.12
N GLU A 11 26.52 -36.57 20.64
CA GLU A 11 26.73 -35.24 21.18
C GLU A 11 25.40 -34.50 21.11
N PRO A 12 24.94 -33.86 22.19
CA PRO A 12 23.75 -33.04 22.15
C PRO A 12 23.93 -32.07 21.00
N SER A 13 23.13 -32.23 19.94
CA SER A 13 23.09 -31.32 18.81
C SER A 13 22.82 -29.94 19.37
N ALA A 14 23.89 -29.21 19.65
CA ALA A 14 23.83 -27.83 20.07
C ALA A 14 23.01 -27.15 18.98
N GLU A 15 21.82 -26.70 19.35
CA GLU A 15 20.95 -25.93 18.48
C GLU A 15 21.76 -24.69 18.11
N VAL A 16 22.42 -24.74 16.95
CA VAL A 16 23.19 -23.61 16.43
C VAL A 16 22.18 -22.47 16.40
N PRO A 17 22.41 -21.38 17.17
CA PRO A 17 21.47 -20.27 17.20
C PRO A 17 21.29 -19.82 15.77
N LYS A 18 20.07 -19.93 15.22
CA LYS A 18 19.76 -19.46 13.87
C LYS A 18 20.35 -18.05 13.76
N PRO A 19 21.27 -17.79 12.83
CA PRO A 19 21.85 -16.46 12.70
C PRO A 19 20.69 -15.49 12.53
N THR A 20 20.55 -14.54 13.44
CA THR A 20 19.67 -13.38 13.23
C THR A 20 20.15 -12.76 11.92
N LEU A 21 19.42 -13.01 10.83
CA LEU A 21 19.74 -12.53 9.48
C LEU A 21 20.03 -11.04 9.58
N SER A 22 21.15 -10.59 9.01
CA SER A 22 21.37 -9.15 8.91
C SER A 22 20.20 -8.54 8.11
N PRO A 23 19.74 -7.32 8.42
CA PRO A 23 18.56 -6.75 7.76
C PRO A 23 18.66 -6.72 6.23
N GLU A 24 19.86 -6.54 5.67
CA GLU A 24 20.11 -6.56 4.23
C GLU A 24 19.95 -7.98 3.65
N HIS A 25 20.46 -8.99 4.36
CA HIS A 25 20.34 -10.39 3.95
C HIS A 25 18.88 -10.88 4.02
N ASP A 26 18.14 -10.48 5.07
CA ASP A 26 16.70 -10.77 5.17
C ASP A 26 15.93 -10.22 3.97
N VAL A 27 16.24 -9.00 3.53
CA VAL A 27 15.59 -8.39 2.37
C VAL A 27 15.93 -9.12 1.07
N ASP A 28 17.22 -9.38 0.82
CA ASP A 28 17.62 -9.94 -0.47
C ASP A 28 17.05 -11.35 -0.71
N GLU A 29 17.06 -12.18 0.33
CA GLU A 29 16.53 -13.54 0.25
C GLU A 29 14.99 -13.60 0.21
N ASN A 30 14.31 -12.59 0.75
CA ASN A 30 12.87 -12.67 1.00
C ASN A 30 12.02 -11.62 0.30
N LYS A 31 12.58 -10.76 -0.54
CA LYS A 31 11.81 -9.73 -1.28
C LYS A 31 10.68 -10.30 -2.15
N ASP A 32 10.91 -11.45 -2.77
CA ASP A 32 9.93 -12.07 -3.66
C ASP A 32 8.75 -12.66 -2.88
N ILE A 33 9.02 -13.36 -1.77
CA ILE A 33 7.95 -13.91 -0.91
C ILE A 33 7.19 -12.78 -0.19
N ALA A 34 7.87 -11.68 0.16
CA ALA A 34 7.23 -10.47 0.67
C ALA A 34 6.30 -9.84 -0.37
N ALA A 35 6.71 -9.75 -1.64
CA ALA A 35 5.86 -9.26 -2.72
C ALA A 35 4.66 -10.18 -2.97
N PHE A 36 4.87 -11.49 -2.97
CA PHE A 36 3.83 -12.50 -3.11
C PHE A 36 2.74 -12.41 -2.02
N SER A 37 3.09 -11.90 -0.83
CA SER A 37 2.12 -11.67 0.24
C SER A 37 0.99 -10.70 -0.15
N TYR A 38 1.16 -9.86 -1.17
CA TYR A 38 0.11 -8.96 -1.67
C TYR A 38 -0.93 -9.64 -2.60
N LEU A 39 -0.84 -10.96 -2.81
CA LEU A 39 -1.86 -11.72 -3.55
C LEU A 39 -2.98 -12.23 -2.64
N TRP A 40 -3.81 -11.32 -2.14
CA TRP A 40 -4.99 -11.59 -1.32
C TRP A 40 -4.72 -12.62 -0.22
N VAL A 41 -5.29 -13.82 -0.30
CA VAL A 41 -5.19 -14.87 0.73
C VAL A 41 -3.75 -15.27 1.05
N MET A 42 -2.81 -15.08 0.10
CA MET A 42 -1.38 -15.30 0.34
C MET A 42 -0.82 -14.41 1.45
N SER A 43 -1.44 -13.26 1.74
CA SER A 43 -1.04 -12.42 2.86
C SER A 43 -1.07 -13.16 4.19
N VAL A 44 -2.11 -13.98 4.40
CA VAL A 44 -2.30 -14.74 5.64
C VAL A 44 -1.33 -15.91 5.68
N VAL A 45 -1.23 -16.67 4.58
CA VAL A 45 -0.34 -17.82 4.47
C VAL A 45 1.11 -17.41 4.70
N VAL A 46 1.59 -16.41 3.98
CA VAL A 46 2.98 -15.92 4.10
C VAL A 46 3.26 -15.37 5.50
N PHE A 47 2.31 -14.65 6.10
CA PHE A 47 2.50 -14.11 7.46
C PHE A 47 2.75 -15.19 8.51
N PHE A 48 2.05 -16.32 8.42
CA PHE A 48 2.24 -17.44 9.35
C PHE A 48 3.38 -18.37 8.96
N LEU A 49 3.76 -18.44 7.68
CA LEU A 49 4.84 -19.29 7.20
C LEU A 49 6.22 -18.69 7.50
N LYS A 50 6.43 -17.41 7.20
CA LYS A 50 7.73 -16.71 7.28
C LYS A 50 7.88 -15.93 8.59
N LYS A 51 7.91 -16.65 9.72
CA LYS A 51 7.97 -16.04 11.08
C LYS A 51 9.32 -15.40 11.40
N ASP A 52 10.37 -15.85 10.72
CA ASP A 52 11.77 -15.52 10.90
C ASP A 52 12.23 -14.30 10.10
N SER A 53 11.42 -13.80 9.17
CA SER A 53 11.74 -12.61 8.35
C SER A 53 10.95 -11.37 8.81
N PRO A 54 11.60 -10.41 9.50
CA PRO A 54 11.00 -9.12 9.80
C PRO A 54 10.51 -8.35 8.56
N PHE A 55 11.21 -8.47 7.43
CA PHE A 55 10.83 -7.84 6.18
C PHE A 55 9.53 -8.41 5.61
N VAL A 56 9.43 -9.75 5.53
CA VAL A 56 8.23 -10.42 5.03
C VAL A 56 7.04 -10.15 5.93
N ARG A 57 7.22 -10.23 7.26
CA ARG A 57 6.13 -9.97 8.21
C ARG A 57 5.61 -8.54 8.11
N PHE A 58 6.46 -7.57 7.78
CA PHE A 58 6.04 -6.19 7.58
C PHE A 58 5.11 -6.04 6.37
N HIS A 59 5.49 -6.61 5.22
CA HIS A 59 4.65 -6.56 4.01
C HIS A 59 3.39 -7.41 4.13
N ALA A 60 3.50 -8.62 4.69
CA ALA A 60 2.38 -9.53 4.87
C ALA A 60 1.30 -8.97 5.82
N LYS A 61 1.69 -8.24 6.88
CA LYS A 61 0.71 -7.54 7.75
C LYS A 61 -0.10 -6.49 6.99
N GLN A 62 0.56 -5.66 6.18
CA GLN A 62 -0.13 -4.65 5.38
C GLN A 62 -1.04 -5.29 4.33
N ALA A 63 -0.57 -6.35 3.68
CA ALA A 63 -1.36 -7.11 2.73
C ALA A 63 -2.59 -7.77 3.39
N MET A 64 -2.49 -8.29 4.62
CA MET A 64 -3.63 -8.83 5.36
C MET A 64 -4.70 -7.78 5.65
N ILE A 65 -4.28 -6.55 5.97
CA ILE A 65 -5.23 -5.44 6.18
C ILE A 65 -5.95 -5.12 4.87
N LEU A 66 -5.22 -5.00 3.75
CA LEU A 66 -5.81 -4.75 2.42
C LEU A 66 -6.72 -5.89 1.97
N PHE A 67 -6.36 -7.14 2.25
CA PHE A 67 -7.20 -8.30 2.00
C PHE A 67 -8.50 -8.25 2.81
N GLY A 68 -8.41 -7.96 4.12
CA GLY A 68 -9.58 -7.79 4.97
C GLY A 68 -10.50 -6.65 4.50
N LEU A 69 -9.93 -5.53 4.04
CA LEU A 69 -10.70 -4.44 3.43
C LEU A 69 -11.41 -4.90 2.15
N THR A 70 -10.75 -5.69 1.31
CA THR A 70 -11.36 -6.25 0.10
C THR A 70 -12.58 -7.10 0.45
N VAL A 71 -12.42 -8.02 1.41
CA VAL A 71 -13.50 -8.89 1.88
C VAL A 71 -14.67 -8.06 2.43
N LEU A 72 -14.41 -7.01 3.21
CA LEU A 72 -15.45 -6.14 3.75
C LEU A 72 -16.21 -5.39 2.64
N ILE A 73 -15.52 -4.93 1.61
CA ILE A 73 -16.13 -4.22 0.47
C ILE A 73 -17.13 -5.11 -0.28
N TRP A 74 -16.85 -6.41 -0.40
CA TRP A 74 -17.75 -7.36 -1.07
C TRP A 74 -19.13 -7.50 -0.40
N PHE A 75 -19.27 -7.12 0.87
CA PHE A 75 -20.56 -7.12 1.57
C PHE A 75 -21.36 -5.81 1.42
N ILE A 76 -20.84 -4.81 0.72
CA ILE A 76 -21.50 -3.51 0.53
C ILE A 76 -22.42 -3.58 -0.71
N PRO A 77 -23.75 -3.42 -0.58
CA PRO A 77 -24.71 -3.62 -1.68
C PRO A 77 -24.80 -2.45 -2.69
N PHE A 78 -23.70 -1.69 -2.91
CA PHE A 78 -23.67 -0.51 -3.79
C PHE A 78 -22.64 -0.68 -4.91
N ASP A 79 -23.06 -1.15 -6.09
CA ASP A 79 -22.17 -1.61 -7.16
C ASP A 79 -21.12 -0.57 -7.63
N TYR A 80 -21.51 0.69 -7.88
CA TYR A 80 -20.55 1.70 -8.34
C TYR A 80 -19.57 2.16 -7.24
N PHE A 81 -20.03 2.24 -6.00
CA PHE A 81 -19.21 2.70 -4.88
C PHE A 81 -18.26 1.60 -4.40
N SER A 82 -18.73 0.35 -4.30
CA SER A 82 -17.89 -0.79 -3.95
C SER A 82 -16.78 -1.02 -4.97
N ARG A 83 -17.10 -0.94 -6.28
CA ARG A 83 -16.09 -1.03 -7.35
C ARG A 83 -15.04 0.08 -7.28
N PHE A 84 -15.43 1.30 -6.93
CA PHE A 84 -14.47 2.39 -6.73
C PHE A 84 -13.53 2.13 -5.53
N LEU A 85 -14.08 1.67 -4.40
CA LEU A 85 -13.27 1.30 -3.23
C LEU A 85 -12.32 0.13 -3.54
N GLU A 86 -12.78 -0.86 -4.29
CA GLU A 86 -11.95 -1.99 -4.71
C GLU A 86 -10.76 -1.56 -5.57
N LEU A 87 -10.93 -0.57 -6.46
CA LEU A 87 -9.83 0.02 -7.22
C LEU A 87 -8.79 0.70 -6.32
N ILE A 88 -9.22 1.38 -5.25
CA ILE A 88 -8.30 2.00 -4.28
C ILE A 88 -7.50 0.92 -3.55
N VAL A 89 -8.16 -0.15 -3.11
CA VAL A 89 -7.51 -1.28 -2.43
C VAL A 89 -6.53 -1.98 -3.38
N LEU A 90 -6.92 -2.21 -4.63
CA LEU A 90 -6.05 -2.79 -5.66
C LEU A 90 -4.82 -1.92 -5.92
N ALA A 91 -4.97 -0.59 -6.00
CA ALA A 91 -3.83 0.31 -6.11
C ALA A 91 -2.89 0.20 -4.89
N GLY A 92 -3.45 0.06 -3.69
CA GLY A 92 -2.69 -0.22 -2.46
C GLY A 92 -1.90 -1.54 -2.54
N MET A 93 -2.52 -2.61 -3.04
CA MET A 93 -1.86 -3.91 -3.24
C MET A 93 -0.69 -3.79 -4.23
N VAL A 94 -0.88 -3.09 -5.36
CA VAL A 94 0.17 -2.88 -6.37
C VAL A 94 1.33 -2.05 -5.80
N ILE A 95 1.05 -0.96 -5.07
CA ILE A 95 2.09 -0.14 -4.44
C ILE A 95 2.89 -0.97 -3.43
N GLY A 96 2.20 -1.77 -2.61
CA GLY A 96 2.83 -2.66 -1.65
C GLY A 96 3.71 -3.71 -2.31
N PHE A 97 3.20 -4.36 -3.36
CA PHE A 97 3.93 -5.32 -4.18
C PHE A 97 5.22 -4.73 -4.75
N ILE A 98 5.15 -3.54 -5.38
CA ILE A 98 6.31 -2.87 -5.97
C ILE A 98 7.34 -2.53 -4.88
N ASN A 99 6.90 -2.02 -3.73
CA ASN A 99 7.81 -1.71 -2.62
C ASN A 99 8.53 -2.98 -2.14
N ALA A 100 7.79 -4.07 -1.93
CA ALA A 100 8.37 -5.34 -1.49
C ALA A 100 9.37 -5.92 -2.51
N ALA A 101 9.00 -5.96 -3.80
CA ALA A 101 9.85 -6.45 -4.88
C ALA A 101 11.14 -5.61 -5.04
N GLN A 102 11.10 -4.34 -4.66
CA GLN A 102 12.27 -3.44 -4.63
C GLN A 102 13.05 -3.50 -3.32
N GLY A 103 12.70 -4.39 -2.39
CA GLY A 103 13.34 -4.51 -1.07
C GLY A 103 13.06 -3.32 -0.14
N LYS A 104 12.06 -2.50 -0.45
CA LYS A 104 11.73 -1.28 0.30
C LYS A 104 10.72 -1.59 1.38
N LYS A 105 11.15 -1.50 2.64
CA LYS A 105 10.29 -1.60 3.83
C LYS A 105 9.46 -0.32 4.02
N LYS A 106 8.56 -0.05 3.07
CA LYS A 106 7.74 1.16 3.00
C LYS A 106 6.27 0.85 3.16
N ASP A 107 5.59 1.76 3.84
CA ASP A 107 4.16 1.69 4.03
C ASP A 107 3.37 1.93 2.75
N VAL A 108 2.32 1.14 2.58
CA VAL A 108 1.19 1.52 1.74
C VAL A 108 0.45 2.67 2.45
N PRO A 109 0.14 3.77 1.74
CA PRO A 109 -0.63 4.88 2.31
C PRO A 109 -1.88 4.40 3.04
N PHE A 110 -2.17 4.99 4.20
CA PHE A 110 -3.30 4.66 5.08
C PHE A 110 -3.29 3.28 5.75
N VAL A 111 -2.38 2.37 5.37
CA VAL A 111 -2.27 1.00 5.95
C VAL A 111 -1.07 0.87 6.89
N GLY A 112 0.04 1.53 6.56
CA GLY A 112 1.28 1.51 7.34
C GLY A 112 1.12 1.80 8.83
N PRO A 113 0.51 2.94 9.21
CA PRO A 113 0.30 3.31 10.61
C PRO A 113 -0.59 2.33 11.38
N LEU A 114 -1.55 1.68 10.70
CA LEU A 114 -2.39 0.63 11.29
C LEU A 114 -1.56 -0.64 11.56
N SER A 115 -0.70 -1.01 10.62
CA SER A 115 0.12 -2.23 10.70
C SER A 115 1.16 -2.20 11.84
N ARG A 116 1.63 -1.00 12.20
CA ARG A 116 2.55 -0.76 13.33
C ARG A 116 1.84 -0.49 14.66
N GLY A 117 0.52 -0.34 14.66
CA GLY A 117 -0.25 0.02 15.85
C GLY A 117 -0.06 1.48 16.30
N GLU A 118 0.54 2.33 15.46
CA GLU A 118 0.80 3.74 15.76
C GLU A 118 -0.48 4.58 15.70
N LYS A 119 -1.43 4.20 14.83
CA LYS A 119 -2.72 4.88 14.69
C LYS A 119 -3.86 3.89 14.90
N THR A 120 -4.82 4.31 15.71
CA THR A 120 -6.08 3.58 15.91
C THR A 120 -6.95 3.67 14.65
N LEU A 121 -7.89 2.73 14.50
CA LEU A 121 -8.91 2.77 13.43
C LEU A 121 -9.60 4.14 13.33
N LYS A 122 -9.88 4.76 14.48
CA LYS A 122 -10.46 6.11 14.56
C LYS A 122 -9.52 7.18 13.98
N GLY A 123 -8.23 7.11 14.31
CA GLY A 123 -7.21 8.03 13.77
C GLY A 123 -7.11 7.95 12.25
N THR A 124 -7.08 6.73 11.71
CA THR A 124 -7.03 6.50 10.25
C THR A 124 -8.31 6.95 9.55
N TRP A 125 -9.48 6.78 10.17
CA TRP A 125 -10.74 7.33 9.66
C TRP A 125 -10.70 8.85 9.53
N HIS A 126 -10.16 9.56 10.53
CA HIS A 126 -10.00 11.01 10.45
C HIS A 126 -9.06 11.43 9.31
N ASP A 127 -7.92 10.78 9.16
CA ASP A 127 -6.98 11.07 8.06
C ASP A 127 -7.62 10.85 6.69
N LEU A 128 -8.38 9.76 6.53
CA LEU A 128 -9.10 9.44 5.29
C LEU A 128 -10.15 10.51 4.97
N VAL A 129 -10.96 10.90 5.96
CA VAL A 129 -11.97 11.95 5.80
C VAL A 129 -11.32 13.29 5.41
N HIS A 130 -10.17 13.63 6.03
CA HIS A 130 -9.43 14.85 5.68
C HIS A 130 -8.90 14.80 4.25
N ALA A 131 -8.34 13.67 3.80
CA ALA A 131 -7.87 13.51 2.43
C ALA A 131 -9.00 13.68 1.41
N VAL A 132 -10.17 13.06 1.66
CA VAL A 132 -11.35 13.21 0.81
C VAL A 132 -11.85 14.66 0.80
N ALA A 133 -11.94 15.30 1.96
CA ALA A 133 -12.37 16.70 2.06
C ALA A 133 -11.43 17.64 1.30
N GLN A 134 -10.11 17.41 1.37
CA GLN A 134 -9.11 18.17 0.61
C GLN A 134 -9.28 17.96 -0.89
N LEU A 135 -9.50 16.73 -1.34
CA LEU A 135 -9.74 16.43 -2.76
C LEU A 135 -11.02 17.11 -3.28
N VAL A 136 -12.13 17.01 -2.55
CA VAL A 136 -13.40 17.68 -2.91
C VAL A 136 -13.21 19.20 -2.96
N THR A 137 -12.48 19.76 -2.01
CA THR A 137 -12.20 21.21 -1.98
C THR A 137 -11.34 21.63 -3.16
N ALA A 138 -10.31 20.84 -3.50
CA ALA A 138 -9.46 21.06 -4.65
C ALA A 138 -10.25 21.01 -5.96
N LEU A 139 -11.12 20.00 -6.13
CA LEU A 139 -11.99 19.86 -7.29
C LEU A 139 -12.99 21.02 -7.41
N LYS A 140 -13.67 21.41 -6.31
CA LYS A 140 -14.56 22.58 -6.30
C LYS A 140 -13.83 23.86 -6.72
N LYS A 141 -12.61 24.07 -6.20
CA LYS A 141 -11.75 25.20 -6.58
C LYS A 141 -11.36 25.14 -8.06
N PHE A 142 -10.99 23.96 -8.55
CA PHE A 142 -10.63 23.73 -9.95
C PHE A 142 -11.79 24.08 -10.89
N PHE A 143 -12.98 23.50 -10.69
CA PHE A 143 -14.14 23.79 -11.53
C PHE A 143 -14.59 25.25 -11.46
N LYS A 144 -14.54 25.87 -10.28
CA LYS A 144 -14.82 27.31 -10.13
C LYS A 144 -13.84 28.16 -10.96
N ARG A 145 -12.55 27.81 -10.93
CA ARG A 145 -11.50 28.51 -11.69
C ARG A 145 -11.67 28.27 -13.19
N ALA A 146 -11.91 27.03 -13.60
CA ALA A 146 -12.15 26.66 -15.01
C ALA A 146 -13.35 27.41 -15.59
N GLY A 147 -14.48 27.47 -14.88
CA GLY A 147 -15.65 28.25 -15.31
C GLY A 147 -15.39 29.75 -15.39
N LYS A 148 -14.57 30.31 -14.48
CA LYS A 148 -14.17 31.73 -14.57
C LYS A 148 -13.28 32.00 -15.79
N VAL A 149 -12.35 31.10 -16.10
CA VAL A 149 -11.47 31.21 -17.28
C VAL A 149 -12.28 31.09 -18.57
N ALA A 150 -13.17 30.10 -18.67
CA ALA A 150 -14.02 29.93 -19.85
C ALA A 150 -14.84 31.20 -20.15
N LYS A 151 -15.48 31.79 -19.12
CA LYS A 151 -16.23 33.04 -19.26
C LYS A 151 -15.35 34.24 -19.66
N ALA A 152 -14.09 34.26 -19.25
CA ALA A 152 -13.16 35.34 -19.62
C ALA A 152 -12.73 35.23 -21.10
N VAL A 153 -12.41 34.01 -21.55
CA VAL A 153 -12.05 33.73 -22.96
C VAL A 153 -13.21 34.03 -23.90
N GLU A 154 -14.44 33.65 -23.55
CA GLU A 154 -15.63 33.95 -24.34
C GLU A 154 -15.87 35.47 -24.46
N LYS A 155 -15.65 36.22 -23.39
CA LYS A 155 -15.79 37.69 -23.40
C LYS A 155 -14.71 38.38 -24.24
N GLU A 156 -13.51 37.84 -24.30
CA GLU A 156 -12.41 38.34 -25.15
C GLU A 156 -12.66 38.05 -26.64
N HIS A 157 -13.22 36.88 -26.97
CA HIS A 157 -13.53 36.50 -28.36
C HIS A 157 -14.72 37.27 -28.97
N ILE A 158 -15.65 37.75 -28.14
CA ILE A 158 -16.83 38.53 -28.57
C ILE A 158 -16.53 40.05 -28.61
N ALA A 159 -15.38 40.49 -28.10
CA ALA A 159 -15.01 41.90 -28.13
C ALA A 159 -14.88 42.40 -29.58
N PRO A 160 -15.54 43.50 -29.96
CA PRO A 160 -15.46 44.03 -31.32
C PRO A 160 -14.01 44.42 -31.63
N ASN A 161 -13.55 44.11 -32.85
CA ASN A 161 -12.24 44.53 -33.32
C ASN A 161 -12.08 46.05 -33.12
N PRO A 162 -10.90 46.52 -32.67
CA PRO A 162 -10.66 47.94 -32.50
C PRO A 162 -10.93 48.66 -33.84
N PRO A 163 -11.49 49.89 -33.80
CA PRO A 163 -11.78 50.64 -35.01
C PRO A 163 -10.51 50.80 -35.82
N SER A 164 -10.62 50.62 -37.14
CA SER A 164 -9.52 50.79 -38.06
C SER A 164 -8.90 52.18 -37.89
N PRO A 165 -7.56 52.31 -37.90
CA PRO A 165 -6.92 53.62 -37.79
C PRO A 165 -7.42 54.55 -38.90
N PRO A 166 -7.57 55.84 -38.62
CA PRO A 166 -8.09 56.79 -39.61
C PRO A 166 -7.18 56.82 -40.85
N THR A 167 -7.79 56.63 -42.01
CA THR A 167 -7.11 56.76 -43.31
C THR A 167 -6.73 58.23 -43.51
N ILE A 168 -5.43 58.51 -43.68
CA ILE A 168 -4.89 59.83 -44.01
C ILE A 168 -5.16 60.14 -45.48
#